data_AF-A0A142KMF5-F1
#
_entry.id   AF-A0A142KMF5-F1
#
_cell.length_a   1.000
_cell.length_b   1.000
_cell.length_c   1.000
_cell.angle_alpha   90.00
_cell.angle_beta   90.00
_cell.angle_gamma   90.00
#
_symmetry.space_group_name_H-M   'P 1'
#
loop_
_entity.id
_entity.type
_entity.pdbx_description
1 polymer ?
#
loop_
_entity_poly.entity_id
_entity_poly.type
_entity_poly.pdbx_seq_one_letter_code
_entity_poly.pdbx_strand_id
1 'polypeptide(L)'
;MTESSSGAPASRTARQARIRELVSSGHVSSQSELGASLAAEGMAVSQGTLSRDLVEIGAVRGRDKNGNPCYTIPEGEHPSDVTTGSPAWSRLARLTRELCTGVQHNDTLVVLKTPPGAAQYFGSAIDRSGSRAILGTIAGDDTIALICAAEVSADALADAFRQMAETGFPAPLLSEGS
;
A
#
# COMPACT_ATOMS: atom_id res chain seq x y z
N MET A 1 11.45 -48.66 10.00
CA MET A 1 10.16 -48.00 9.69
C MET A 1 9.92 -46.99 10.79
N THR A 2 9.99 -45.71 10.47
CA THR A 2 9.55 -44.62 11.35
C THR A 2 8.78 -43.64 10.49
N GLU A 3 7.54 -43.41 10.89
CA GLU A 3 6.45 -42.84 10.12
C GLU A 3 6.68 -41.38 9.74
N SER A 4 6.41 -41.06 8.48
CA SER A 4 6.26 -39.70 7.99
C SER A 4 4.88 -39.19 8.40
N SER A 5 4.82 -38.23 9.32
CA SER A 5 3.57 -37.50 9.59
C SER A 5 3.31 -36.51 8.46
N SER A 6 2.47 -36.90 7.49
CA SER A 6 1.96 -35.96 6.49
C SER A 6 0.88 -35.07 7.13
N GLY A 7 1.26 -33.88 7.58
CA GLY A 7 0.31 -32.84 7.95
C GLY A 7 -0.52 -32.44 6.74
N ALA A 8 -1.82 -32.21 6.94
CA ALA A 8 -2.73 -31.74 5.89
C ALA A 8 -2.15 -30.52 5.14
N PRO A 9 -2.40 -30.35 3.84
CA PRO A 9 -1.88 -29.21 3.11
C PRO A 9 -2.43 -27.92 3.74
N ALA A 10 -1.55 -27.13 4.35
CA ALA A 10 -1.92 -25.81 4.86
C ALA A 10 -2.54 -25.00 3.71
N SER A 11 -3.69 -24.38 3.97
CA SER A 11 -4.39 -23.56 2.98
C SER A 11 -3.45 -22.48 2.46
N ARG A 12 -3.61 -22.07 1.20
CA ARG A 12 -2.79 -21.01 0.58
C ARG A 12 -2.72 -19.76 1.48
N THR A 13 -3.85 -19.36 2.06
CA THR A 13 -3.95 -18.24 3.01
C THR A 13 -3.10 -18.46 4.26
N ALA A 14 -3.17 -19.64 4.89
CA ALA A 14 -2.36 -19.96 6.07
C ALA A 14 -0.86 -19.96 5.74
N ARG A 15 -0.48 -20.52 4.60
CA ARG A 15 0.91 -20.52 4.13
C ARG A 15 1.43 -19.11 3.85
N GLN A 16 0.65 -18.28 3.17
CA GLN A 16 1.03 -16.89 2.88
C GLN A 16 1.15 -16.03 4.13
N ALA A 17 0.25 -16.22 5.11
CA ALA A 17 0.36 -15.58 6.42
C ALA A 17 1.67 -15.97 7.11
N ARG A 18 2.02 -17.26 7.08
CA ARG A 18 3.27 -17.74 7.69
C ARG A 18 4.52 -17.23 6.98
N ILE A 19 4.51 -17.21 5.64
CA ILE A 19 5.61 -16.62 4.85
C ILE A 19 5.81 -15.16 5.22
N ARG A 20 4.73 -14.39 5.39
CA ARG A 20 4.78 -12.99 5.81
C ARG A 20 5.47 -12.82 7.16
N GLU A 21 5.09 -13.62 8.16
CA GLU A 21 5.73 -13.60 9.49
C GLU A 21 7.23 -13.91 9.42
N LEU A 22 7.61 -14.95 8.67
CA LEU A 22 9.01 -15.35 8.51
C LEU A 22 9.84 -14.25 7.83
N VAL A 23 9.31 -13.66 6.76
CA VAL A 23 9.98 -12.55 6.04
C VAL A 23 10.06 -11.30 6.90
N SER A 24 9.00 -10.94 7.63
CA SER A 24 8.99 -9.79 8.55
C SER A 24 9.94 -9.94 9.73
N SER A 25 10.27 -11.17 10.14
CA SER A 25 11.29 -11.41 11.17
C SER A 25 12.72 -11.08 10.70
N GLY A 26 12.94 -10.90 9.39
CA GLY A 26 14.24 -10.58 8.79
C GLY A 26 15.21 -11.76 8.65
N HIS A 27 14.78 -12.99 8.97
CA HIS A 27 15.65 -14.18 8.99
C HIS A 27 15.64 -14.99 7.69
N VAL A 28 14.99 -14.53 6.62
CA VAL A 28 14.87 -15.30 5.37
C VAL A 28 15.74 -14.69 4.29
N SER A 29 16.82 -15.37 3.92
CA SER A 29 17.79 -14.94 2.89
C SER A 29 17.56 -15.59 1.52
N SER A 30 16.87 -16.73 1.49
CA SER A 30 16.64 -17.48 0.24
C SER A 30 15.31 -18.24 0.24
N GLN A 31 14.83 -18.59 -0.95
CA GLN A 31 13.63 -19.44 -1.09
C GLN A 31 13.86 -20.87 -0.59
N SER A 32 15.09 -21.37 -0.67
CA SER A 32 15.45 -22.68 -0.12
C SER A 32 15.35 -22.69 1.40
N GLU A 33 15.82 -21.62 2.06
CA GLU A 33 15.67 -21.42 3.50
C GLU A 33 14.21 -21.29 3.91
N LEU A 34 13.43 -20.46 3.20
CA LEU A 34 11.99 -20.32 3.42
C LEU A 34 11.27 -21.67 3.30
N GLY A 35 11.61 -22.47 2.29
CA GLY A 35 11.05 -23.79 2.08
C GLY A 35 11.40 -24.77 3.20
N ALA A 36 12.64 -24.72 3.71
CA ALA A 36 13.06 -25.54 4.84
C ALA A 36 12.33 -25.18 6.14
N SER A 37 12.17 -23.88 6.43
CA SER A 37 11.41 -23.40 7.59
C SER A 37 9.95 -23.85 7.53
N LEU A 38 9.30 -23.71 6.37
CA LEU A 38 7.91 -24.15 6.19
C LEU A 38 7.77 -25.67 6.25
N ALA A 39 8.74 -26.42 5.72
CA ALA A 39 8.72 -27.88 5.78
C ALA A 39 8.88 -28.40 7.22
N ALA A 40 9.68 -27.73 8.06
CA ALA A 40 9.81 -28.04 9.49
C ALA A 40 8.47 -27.85 10.25
N GLU A 41 7.60 -26.99 9.75
CA GLU A 41 6.25 -26.75 10.27
C GLU A 41 5.16 -27.57 9.55
N GLY A 42 5.54 -28.54 8.71
CA GLY A 42 4.62 -29.41 7.99
C GLY A 42 4.01 -28.80 6.72
N MET A 43 4.49 -27.64 6.26
CA MET A 43 4.01 -26.92 5.06
C MET A 43 4.98 -27.08 3.87
N ALA A 44 5.31 -28.31 3.49
CA ALA A 44 6.21 -28.55 2.36
C ALA A 44 5.61 -28.05 1.03
N VAL A 45 6.33 -27.19 0.32
CA VAL A 45 5.91 -26.62 -0.97
C VAL A 45 7.07 -26.52 -1.97
N SER A 46 6.73 -26.46 -3.26
CA SER A 46 7.71 -26.32 -4.33
C SER A 46 8.31 -24.91 -4.37
N GLN A 47 9.52 -24.80 -4.93
CA GLN A 47 10.15 -23.49 -5.17
C GLN A 47 9.31 -22.59 -6.09
N GLY A 48 8.61 -23.16 -7.09
CA GLY A 48 7.69 -22.41 -7.94
C GLY A 48 6.49 -21.83 -7.19
N THR A 49 5.97 -22.56 -6.21
CA THR A 49 4.89 -22.10 -5.32
C THR A 49 5.38 -20.97 -4.42
N LEU A 50 6.55 -21.13 -3.80
CA LEU A 50 7.16 -20.10 -2.95
C LEU A 50 7.48 -18.82 -3.71
N SER A 51 7.96 -18.95 -4.96
CA SER A 51 8.22 -17.80 -5.82
C SER A 51 6.94 -17.00 -6.08
N ARG A 52 5.84 -17.68 -6.40
CA ARG A 52 4.53 -17.02 -6.59
C ARG A 52 4.01 -16.39 -5.30
N ASP A 53 4.07 -17.11 -4.18
CA ASP A 53 3.61 -16.60 -2.90
C ASP A 53 4.42 -15.35 -2.47
N LEU A 54 5.74 -15.33 -2.65
CA LEU A 54 6.59 -14.16 -2.37
C LEU A 54 6.21 -12.94 -3.22
N VAL A 55 5.93 -13.15 -4.51
CA VAL A 55 5.46 -12.08 -5.40
C VAL A 55 4.09 -11.57 -4.94
N GLU A 56 3.17 -12.47 -4.62
CA GLU A 56 1.80 -12.11 -4.23
C GLU A 56 1.73 -11.38 -2.89
N ILE A 57 2.60 -11.69 -1.93
CA ILE A 57 2.66 -10.97 -0.65
C ILE A 57 3.44 -9.65 -0.73
N GLY A 58 4.07 -9.35 -1.87
CA GLY A 58 4.86 -8.13 -2.09
C GLY A 58 6.27 -8.18 -1.50
N ALA A 59 6.85 -9.37 -1.30
CA ALA A 59 8.21 -9.51 -0.81
C ALA A 59 9.24 -9.20 -1.90
N VAL A 60 10.21 -8.36 -1.58
CA VAL A 60 11.35 -8.01 -2.44
C VAL A 60 12.66 -8.45 -1.80
N ARG A 61 13.74 -8.52 -2.58
CA ARG A 61 15.08 -8.70 -2.02
C ARG A 61 15.61 -7.37 -1.51
N GLY A 62 16.11 -7.37 -0.28
CA GLY A 62 16.79 -6.26 0.35
C GLY A 62 18.00 -6.71 1.16
N ARG A 63 18.38 -5.90 2.15
CA ARG A 63 19.47 -6.20 3.08
C ARG A 63 19.01 -5.96 4.51
N ASP A 64 19.46 -6.79 5.45
CA ASP A 64 19.25 -6.60 6.88
C ASP A 64 20.09 -5.43 7.44
N LYS A 65 19.92 -5.12 8.73
CA LYS A 65 20.70 -4.09 9.46
C LYS A 65 22.21 -4.34 9.48
N ASN A 66 22.65 -5.56 9.15
CA ASN A 66 24.05 -5.97 9.10
C ASN A 66 24.57 -6.06 7.66
N GLY A 67 23.76 -5.73 6.65
CA GLY A 67 24.10 -5.76 5.23
C GLY A 67 23.94 -7.11 4.53
N ASN A 68 23.43 -8.14 5.22
CA ASN A 68 23.21 -9.47 4.63
C ASN A 68 21.97 -9.49 3.73
N PRO A 69 21.98 -10.23 2.62
CA PRO A 69 20.82 -10.34 1.73
C PRO A 69 19.64 -11.00 2.46
N CYS A 70 18.47 -10.37 2.40
CA CYS A 70 17.24 -10.90 2.96
C CYS A 70 16.04 -10.62 2.04
N TYR A 71 14.96 -11.37 2.23
CA TYR A 71 13.65 -10.94 1.80
C TYR A 71 13.09 -9.94 2.81
N THR A 72 12.47 -8.90 2.29
CA THR A 72 11.79 -7.86 3.06
C THR A 72 10.49 -7.55 2.34
N ILE A 73 9.45 -7.20 3.10
CA ILE A 73 8.22 -6.65 2.56
C ILE A 73 8.33 -5.14 2.79
N PRO A 74 8.49 -4.33 1.73
CA PRO A 74 8.62 -2.88 1.88
C PRO A 74 7.39 -2.31 2.57
N GLU A 75 7.57 -1.58 3.66
CA GLU A 75 6.53 -0.75 4.24
C GLU A 75 6.35 0.49 3.34
N GLY A 76 5.45 0.39 2.35
CA GLY A 76 5.15 1.46 1.38
C GLY A 76 4.77 0.90 0.01
N GLU A 77 3.51 1.10 -0.39
CA GLU A 77 2.70 0.18 -1.19
C GLU A 77 2.97 0.01 -2.71
N HIS A 78 3.02 -1.27 -3.12
CA HIS A 78 2.76 -1.86 -4.45
C HIS A 78 1.44 -2.69 -4.33
N PRO A 79 0.78 -3.15 -5.43
CA PRO A 79 -0.69 -3.30 -5.63
C PRO A 79 -1.52 -4.25 -4.73
N SER A 80 -1.10 -4.56 -3.50
CA SER A 80 -1.81 -5.39 -2.52
C SER A 80 -2.55 -4.61 -1.42
N ASP A 81 -2.82 -3.30 -1.64
CA ASP A 81 -3.44 -2.29 -0.75
C ASP A 81 -4.87 -2.62 -0.21
N VAL A 82 -5.29 -3.89 -0.22
CA VAL A 82 -6.52 -4.38 0.43
C VAL A 82 -6.20 -5.06 1.77
N THR A 83 -4.94 -5.44 2.06
CA THR A 83 -4.61 -6.30 3.23
C THR A 83 -3.64 -5.70 4.25
N THR A 84 -3.02 -4.55 3.99
CA THR A 84 -2.08 -3.90 4.92
C THR A 84 -2.73 -2.69 5.54
N GLY A 85 -2.84 -2.64 6.87
CA GLY A 85 -3.33 -1.48 7.64
C GLY A 85 -2.43 -0.24 7.58
N SER A 86 -1.93 0.10 6.39
CA SER A 86 -1.33 1.40 6.08
C SER A 86 -2.41 2.46 6.26
N PRO A 87 -2.14 3.54 7.00
CA PRO A 87 -3.10 4.64 7.15
C PRO A 87 -3.50 5.15 5.76
N ALA A 88 -4.79 5.26 5.47
CA ALA A 88 -5.30 5.58 4.12
C ALA A 88 -4.69 6.87 3.53
N TRP A 89 -4.22 7.78 4.39
CA TRP A 89 -3.49 9.01 4.04
C TRP A 89 -2.11 8.77 3.41
N SER A 90 -1.39 7.72 3.81
CA SER A 90 -0.09 7.36 3.22
C SER A 90 -0.25 6.90 1.77
N ARG A 91 -1.28 6.10 1.51
CA ARG A 91 -1.66 5.70 0.16
C ARG A 91 -2.08 6.90 -0.69
N LEU A 92 -2.89 7.79 -0.11
CA LEU A 92 -3.32 9.02 -0.78
C LEU A 92 -2.13 9.91 -1.18
N ALA A 93 -1.16 10.10 -0.29
CA ALA A 93 0.00 10.94 -0.58
C ALA A 93 0.85 10.37 -1.73
N ARG A 94 1.08 9.06 -1.73
CA ARG A 94 1.78 8.37 -2.83
C ARG A 94 1.05 8.53 -4.16
N LEU A 95 -0.26 8.28 -4.18
CA LEU A 95 -1.07 8.43 -5.40
C LEU A 95 -1.14 9.88 -5.87
N THR A 96 -1.17 10.84 -4.95
CA THR A 96 -1.11 12.26 -5.29
C THR A 96 0.20 12.59 -6.00
N ARG A 97 1.34 12.12 -5.49
CA ARG A 97 2.65 12.28 -6.15
C ARG A 97 2.73 11.64 -7.52
N GLU A 98 2.07 10.50 -7.71
CA GLU A 98 2.11 9.76 -8.97
C GLU A 98 1.16 10.33 -10.03
N LEU A 99 -0.03 10.77 -9.62
CA LEU A 99 -1.14 11.04 -10.54
C LEU A 99 -1.54 12.52 -10.63
N CYS A 100 -1.18 13.35 -9.64
CA CYS A 100 -1.58 14.75 -9.64
C CYS A 100 -0.68 15.58 -10.56
N THR A 101 -1.20 15.96 -11.72
CA THR A 101 -0.49 16.79 -12.71
C THR A 101 -0.76 18.28 -12.57
N GLY A 102 -1.74 18.65 -11.74
CA GLY A 102 -2.06 20.05 -11.47
C GLY A 102 -3.08 20.23 -10.35
N VAL A 103 -2.96 21.34 -9.62
CA VAL A 103 -3.86 21.72 -8.52
C VAL A 103 -4.31 23.16 -8.70
N GLN A 104 -5.61 23.36 -8.92
CA GLN A 104 -6.27 24.66 -9.00
C GLN A 104 -7.36 24.74 -7.94
N HIS A 105 -7.80 25.95 -7.60
CA HIS A 105 -8.91 26.14 -6.68
C HIS A 105 -9.63 27.46 -6.95
N ASN A 106 -10.86 27.56 -6.46
CA ASN A 106 -11.56 28.82 -6.24
C ASN A 106 -11.89 28.94 -4.75
N ASP A 107 -12.83 29.80 -4.37
CA ASP A 107 -13.17 30.04 -2.97
C ASP A 107 -13.71 28.80 -2.21
N THR A 108 -14.26 27.79 -2.91
CA THR A 108 -14.99 26.66 -2.28
C THR A 108 -14.61 25.27 -2.79
N LEU A 109 -13.96 25.20 -3.96
CA LEU A 109 -13.61 23.95 -4.64
C LEU A 109 -12.12 23.88 -4.92
N VAL A 110 -11.57 22.68 -4.81
CA VAL A 110 -10.25 22.32 -5.34
C VAL A 110 -10.44 21.44 -6.57
N VAL A 111 -9.68 21.72 -7.62
CA VAL A 111 -9.66 20.94 -8.86
C VAL A 111 -8.29 20.30 -9.02
N LEU A 112 -8.27 18.97 -9.08
CA LEU A 112 -7.06 18.18 -9.36
C LEU A 112 -7.08 17.72 -10.81
N LYS A 113 -5.92 17.79 -11.47
CA LYS A 113 -5.69 17.25 -12.81
C LYS A 113 -4.90 15.95 -12.73
N THR A 114 -5.22 15.01 -13.61
CA THR A 114 -4.52 13.73 -13.72
C THR A 114 -4.19 13.41 -15.18
N PRO A 115 -3.38 12.37 -15.47
CA PRO A 115 -3.37 11.75 -16.79
C PRO A 115 -4.77 11.24 -17.18
N PRO A 116 -5.04 11.06 -18.48
CA PRO A 116 -6.30 10.49 -18.96
C PRO A 116 -6.63 9.14 -18.31
N GLY A 117 -7.89 8.94 -17.95
CA GLY A 117 -8.40 7.73 -17.31
C GLY A 117 -8.00 7.48 -15.85
N ALA A 118 -7.23 8.38 -15.23
CA ALA A 118 -6.72 8.18 -13.85
C ALA A 118 -7.60 8.81 -12.76
N ALA A 119 -8.48 9.74 -13.11
CA ALA A 119 -9.21 10.55 -12.11
C ALA A 119 -10.12 9.70 -11.20
N GLN A 120 -10.82 8.70 -11.74
CA GLN A 120 -11.68 7.81 -10.95
C GLN A 120 -10.91 7.02 -9.89
N TYR A 121 -9.75 6.47 -10.27
CA TYR A 121 -8.92 5.71 -9.36
C TYR A 121 -8.37 6.58 -8.23
N PHE A 122 -7.89 7.78 -8.58
CA PHE A 122 -7.38 8.74 -7.60
C PHE A 122 -8.50 9.27 -6.69
N GLY A 123 -9.66 9.63 -7.24
CA GLY A 123 -10.83 10.06 -6.46
C GLY A 123 -11.27 9.01 -5.44
N SER A 124 -11.26 7.73 -5.81
CA SER A 124 -11.58 6.64 -4.90
C SER A 124 -10.57 6.50 -3.74
N ALA A 125 -9.31 6.88 -3.93
CA ALA A 125 -8.32 6.95 -2.85
C ALA A 125 -8.55 8.15 -1.92
N ILE A 126 -8.98 9.28 -2.47
CA ILE A 126 -9.38 10.47 -1.71
C ILE A 126 -10.56 10.13 -0.80
N ASP A 127 -11.61 9.49 -1.33
CA ASP A 127 -12.79 9.10 -0.53
C ASP A 127 -12.44 8.13 0.59
N ARG A 128 -11.57 7.14 0.30
CA ARG A 128 -11.09 6.16 1.29
C ARG A 128 -10.19 6.75 2.37
N SER A 129 -9.62 7.94 2.15
CA SER A 129 -8.82 8.62 3.18
C SER A 129 -9.66 9.04 4.39
N GLY A 130 -10.98 9.17 4.23
CA GLY A 130 -11.88 9.59 5.30
C GLY A 130 -11.59 10.99 5.86
N SER A 131 -10.90 11.84 5.10
CA SER A 131 -10.54 13.18 5.56
C SER A 131 -11.77 14.05 5.79
N ARG A 132 -11.90 14.61 6.99
CA ARG A 132 -12.98 15.55 7.34
C ARG A 132 -12.88 16.90 6.62
N ALA A 133 -11.74 17.19 6.00
CA ALA A 133 -11.54 18.41 5.22
C ALA A 133 -12.31 18.41 3.89
N ILE A 134 -12.79 17.25 3.44
CA ILE A 134 -13.44 17.05 2.14
C ILE A 134 -14.87 16.55 2.38
N LEU A 135 -15.87 17.31 1.95
CA LEU A 135 -17.28 16.90 2.01
C LEU A 135 -17.63 15.88 0.93
N GLY A 136 -16.97 15.95 -0.21
CA GLY A 136 -17.20 15.03 -1.31
C GLY A 136 -16.27 15.24 -2.49
N THR A 137 -16.25 14.22 -3.34
CA THR A 137 -15.39 14.11 -4.52
C THR A 137 -16.26 13.85 -5.75
N ILE A 138 -15.98 14.54 -6.87
CA ILE A 138 -16.53 14.23 -8.18
C ILE A 138 -15.36 13.98 -9.13
N ALA A 139 -15.17 12.74 -9.54
CA ALA A 139 -14.15 12.36 -10.51
C ALA A 139 -14.75 12.24 -11.93
N GLY A 140 -14.06 12.83 -12.90
CA GLY A 140 -14.27 12.65 -14.34
C GLY A 140 -13.30 11.63 -14.91
N ASP A 141 -12.74 11.91 -16.10
CA ASP A 141 -11.69 11.11 -16.74
C ASP A 141 -10.28 11.53 -16.30
N ASP A 142 -10.00 12.83 -16.38
CA ASP A 142 -8.68 13.44 -16.14
C ASP A 142 -8.74 14.60 -15.12
N THR A 143 -9.88 14.76 -14.45
CA THR A 143 -10.21 15.90 -13.60
C THR A 143 -11.00 15.42 -12.38
N ILE A 144 -10.66 15.93 -11.19
CA ILE A 144 -11.39 15.68 -9.95
C ILE A 144 -11.76 17.03 -9.34
N ALA A 145 -13.03 17.21 -8.96
CA ALA A 145 -13.47 18.32 -8.13
C ALA A 145 -13.64 17.84 -6.68
N LEU A 146 -13.05 18.57 -5.75
CA LEU A 146 -13.18 18.36 -4.32
C LEU A 146 -14.00 19.49 -3.71
N ILE A 147 -15.01 19.11 -2.93
CA ILE A 147 -15.89 20.02 -2.21
C ILE A 147 -15.33 20.17 -0.79
N CYS A 148 -14.87 21.37 -0.44
CA CYS A 148 -14.25 21.63 0.85
C CYS A 148 -15.29 21.62 1.99
N ALA A 149 -14.89 21.17 3.17
CA ALA A 149 -15.67 21.38 4.39
C ALA A 149 -15.80 22.87 4.72
N ALA A 150 -16.91 23.25 5.38
CA ALA A 150 -17.23 24.65 5.65
C ALA A 150 -16.13 25.40 6.43
N GLU A 151 -15.38 24.69 7.27
CA GLU A 151 -14.29 25.26 8.09
C GLU A 151 -12.91 25.17 7.40
N VAL A 152 -12.84 24.64 6.19
CA VAL A 152 -11.59 24.43 5.45
C VAL A 152 -11.55 25.36 4.24
N SER A 153 -10.53 26.22 4.20
CA SER A 153 -10.22 27.02 3.02
C SER A 153 -9.79 26.12 1.85
N ALA A 154 -10.32 26.37 0.67
CA ALA A 154 -9.92 25.69 -0.55
C ALA A 154 -8.43 25.89 -0.88
N ASP A 155 -7.85 27.04 -0.52
CA ASP A 155 -6.41 27.31 -0.67
C ASP A 155 -5.57 26.38 0.21
N ALA A 156 -5.97 26.20 1.48
CA ALA A 156 -5.28 25.30 2.41
C ALA A 156 -5.36 23.82 1.95
N LEU A 157 -6.52 23.41 1.44
CA LEU A 157 -6.69 22.07 0.87
C LEU A 157 -5.85 21.90 -0.40
N ALA A 158 -5.81 22.90 -1.27
CA ALA A 158 -4.97 22.88 -2.47
C ALA A 158 -3.48 22.77 -2.10
N ASP A 159 -3.01 23.53 -1.11
CA ASP A 159 -1.64 23.46 -0.62
C ASP A 159 -1.28 22.10 -0.04
N ALA A 160 -2.20 21.46 0.69
CA ALA A 160 -2.02 20.09 1.16
C ALA A 160 -1.80 19.10 -0.01
N PHE A 161 -2.60 19.21 -1.09
CA PHE A 161 -2.41 18.37 -2.27
C PHE A 161 -1.13 18.71 -3.04
N ARG A 162 -0.72 19.98 -3.13
CA ARG A 162 0.57 20.38 -3.72
C ARG A 162 1.74 19.79 -2.95
N GLN A 163 1.71 19.89 -1.62
CA GLN A 163 2.74 19.31 -0.74
C GLN A 163 2.84 17.79 -0.94
N MET A 164 1.72 17.07 -0.97
CA MET A 164 1.72 15.63 -1.24
C MET A 164 2.24 15.32 -2.65
N ALA A 165 1.89 16.13 -3.66
CA ALA A 165 2.37 15.95 -5.03
C ALA A 165 3.90 16.09 -5.14
N GLU A 166 4.50 17.01 -4.38
CA GLU A 166 5.95 17.20 -4.34
C GLU A 166 6.65 16.11 -3.51
N THR A 167 6.16 15.87 -2.30
CA THR A 167 6.89 15.12 -1.28
C THR A 167 6.52 13.63 -1.23
N GLY A 168 5.29 13.28 -1.60
CA GLY A 168 4.73 11.93 -1.43
C GLY A 168 4.41 11.55 0.02
N PHE A 169 4.51 12.50 0.96
CA PHE A 169 4.19 12.29 2.37
C PHE A 169 2.82 12.90 2.73
N PRO A 170 2.06 12.31 3.67
CA PRO A 170 0.77 12.83 4.09
C PRO A 170 0.84 14.29 4.56
N ALA A 171 -0.08 15.12 4.06
CA ALA A 171 -0.26 16.47 4.57
C ALA A 171 -1.07 16.44 5.88
N PRO A 172 -0.64 17.17 6.95
CA PRO A 172 -1.30 17.19 8.24
C PRO A 172 -2.81 17.46 8.16
N LEU A 173 -3.22 18.44 7.34
CA LEU A 173 -4.61 18.82 7.11
C LEU A 173 -5.51 17.64 6.73
N LEU A 174 -4.97 16.67 6.00
CA LEU A 174 -5.73 15.50 5.53
C LEU A 174 -5.69 14.35 6.54
N SER A 175 -4.64 14.26 7.37
CA SER A 175 -4.40 13.19 8.34
C SER A 175 -4.93 13.49 9.76
N GLU A 176 -5.17 14.75 10.11
CA GLU A 176 -5.72 15.13 11.41
C GLU A 176 -7.25 14.99 11.40
N GLY A 177 -7.78 13.98 12.09
CA GLY A 177 -9.23 13.81 12.24
C GLY A 177 -9.78 12.39 12.34
N SER A 178 -8.95 11.36 12.53
CA SER A 178 -9.42 10.04 12.96
C SER A 178 -9.95 10.09 14.40
#